data_AF-A0A7U9NK33-F1
#
_entry.id   AF-A0A7U9NK33-F1
#
_cell.length_a   1.000
_cell.length_b   1.000
_cell.length_c   1.000
_cell.angle_alpha   90.00
_cell.angle_beta   90.00
_cell.angle_gamma   90.00
#
_symmetry.space_group_name_H-M   'P 1'
#
loop_
_entity.id
_entity.type
_entity.pdbx_description
1 polymer ?
#
loop_
_entity_poly.entity_id
_entity_poly.type
_entity_poly.pdbx_seq_one_letter_code
_entity_poly.pdbx_strand_id
1 'polypeptide(L)'
;MDFRKSMIKKAVQAGKQQTRAAGAAFKEDIRLRKKSHISLAKYIVEDMHVPELEAHRKAFYLGSILPDCKPSFLTKRHEFGATFDLVTDEIRRLSEREGVEKSNLRAYMRHLGEVIHYLADYFTFPHNSTYDGNLKDHCFYEKELKFQLRDYVRSGEAFRDRIEAWRFTTPEAIVNFIRNAHREYLSRKRNVQEDCRYIVRICHQVVQAILNLAGCCRIETRLSAA
;
A
#
# COMPACT_ATOMS: atom_id res chain seq x y z
N MET A 1 -53.91 -10.19 -15.64
CA MET A 1 -52.76 -9.72 -16.45
C MET A 1 -51.88 -8.69 -15.72
N ASP A 2 -52.43 -7.91 -14.78
CA ASP A 2 -51.69 -6.84 -14.06
C ASP A 2 -50.65 -7.30 -13.03
N PHE A 3 -50.90 -8.41 -12.34
CA PHE A 3 -50.02 -8.88 -11.26
C PHE A 3 -48.60 -9.22 -11.77
N ARG A 4 -48.52 -9.84 -12.96
CA ARG A 4 -47.26 -10.25 -13.58
C ARG A 4 -46.44 -9.04 -14.05
N LYS A 5 -47.08 -8.00 -14.60
CA LYS A 5 -46.42 -6.74 -14.99
C LYS A 5 -45.91 -5.96 -13.78
N SER A 6 -46.67 -5.95 -12.68
CA SER A 6 -46.27 -5.32 -11.41
C SER A 6 -45.05 -5.99 -10.79
N MET A 7 -45.01 -7.33 -10.77
CA MET A 7 -43.83 -8.07 -10.28
C MET A 7 -42.57 -7.83 -11.12
N ILE A 8 -42.69 -7.79 -12.45
CA ILE A 8 -41.56 -7.51 -13.35
C ILE A 8 -41.02 -6.10 -13.11
N LYS A 9 -41.89 -5.08 -12.96
CA LYS A 9 -41.45 -3.71 -12.64
C LYS A 9 -40.72 -3.64 -11.29
N LYS A 10 -41.22 -4.31 -10.25
CA LYS A 10 -40.55 -4.39 -8.94
C LYS A 10 -39.18 -5.05 -9.03
N ALA A 11 -39.05 -6.16 -9.77
CA ALA A 11 -37.78 -6.84 -9.97
C ALA A 11 -36.76 -5.97 -10.72
N VAL A 12 -37.18 -5.28 -11.79
CA VAL A 12 -36.31 -4.35 -12.54
C VAL A 12 -35.86 -3.18 -11.67
N GLN A 13 -36.74 -2.64 -10.83
CA GLN A 13 -36.42 -1.53 -9.94
C GLN A 13 -35.46 -1.96 -8.81
N ALA A 14 -35.68 -3.15 -8.23
CA ALA A 14 -34.77 -3.74 -7.26
C ALA A 14 -33.37 -3.98 -7.87
N GLY A 15 -33.29 -4.50 -9.10
CA GLY A 15 -32.02 -4.68 -9.81
C GLY A 15 -31.28 -3.36 -10.11
N LYS A 16 -32.01 -2.30 -10.49
CA LYS A 16 -31.44 -0.95 -10.67
C LYS A 16 -30.95 -0.35 -9.34
N GLN A 17 -31.64 -0.62 -8.24
CA GLN A 17 -31.24 -0.12 -6.93
C GLN A 17 -30.02 -0.87 -6.39
N GLN A 18 -29.95 -2.18 -6.62
CA GLN A 18 -28.81 -3.02 -6.25
C GLN A 18 -27.54 -2.65 -7.03
N THR A 19 -27.65 -2.39 -8.34
CA THR A 19 -26.52 -1.92 -9.17
C THR A 19 -26.03 -0.52 -8.77
N ARG A 20 -26.94 0.41 -8.44
CA ARG A 20 -26.56 1.73 -7.91
C ARG A 20 -25.87 1.64 -6.55
N ALA A 21 -26.36 0.79 -5.65
CA ALA A 21 -25.77 0.58 -4.33
C ALA A 21 -24.36 -0.03 -4.44
N ALA A 22 -24.16 -1.02 -5.31
CA ALA A 22 -22.84 -1.59 -5.60
C ALA A 22 -21.87 -0.53 -6.16
N GLY A 23 -22.34 0.31 -7.09
CA GLY A 23 -21.53 1.41 -7.62
C GLY A 23 -21.17 2.49 -6.59
N ALA A 24 -22.05 2.76 -5.62
CA ALA A 24 -21.76 3.68 -4.53
C ALA A 24 -20.73 3.09 -3.54
N ALA A 25 -20.91 1.83 -3.15
CA ALA A 25 -19.97 1.10 -2.28
C ALA A 25 -18.56 1.05 -2.90
N PHE A 26 -18.46 0.72 -4.19
CA PHE A 26 -17.18 0.71 -4.92
C PHE A 26 -16.49 2.09 -4.93
N LYS A 27 -17.23 3.18 -5.11
CA LYS A 27 -16.67 4.54 -5.04
C LYS A 27 -16.19 4.91 -3.64
N GLU A 28 -16.92 4.48 -2.62
CA GLU A 28 -16.54 4.71 -1.22
C GLU A 28 -15.26 3.94 -0.88
N ASP A 29 -15.16 2.68 -1.29
CA ASP A 29 -13.97 1.84 -1.15
C ASP A 29 -12.70 2.51 -1.69
N ILE A 30 -12.72 2.93 -2.96
CA ILE A 30 -11.61 3.65 -3.60
C ILE A 30 -11.23 4.91 -2.80
N ARG A 31 -12.22 5.62 -2.24
CA ARG A 31 -11.96 6.83 -1.46
C ARG A 31 -11.31 6.51 -0.11
N LEU A 32 -11.66 5.40 0.52
CA LEU A 32 -11.09 4.96 1.80
C LEU A 32 -9.63 4.54 1.61
N ARG A 33 -9.35 3.71 0.61
CA ARG A 33 -8.01 3.24 0.23
C ARG A 33 -7.06 4.39 -0.07
N LYS A 34 -7.49 5.36 -0.89
CA LYS A 34 -6.68 6.56 -1.17
C LYS A 34 -6.28 7.33 0.09
N LYS A 35 -7.14 7.37 1.12
CA LYS A 35 -6.86 8.10 2.36
C LYS A 35 -5.89 7.36 3.27
N SER A 36 -6.02 6.04 3.40
CA SER A 36 -5.07 5.23 4.18
C SER A 36 -3.69 5.25 3.53
N HIS A 37 -3.61 5.07 2.20
CA HIS A 37 -2.35 5.16 1.44
C HIS A 37 -1.65 6.52 1.59
N ILE A 38 -2.39 7.63 1.50
CA ILE A 38 -1.83 8.98 1.74
C ILE A 38 -1.38 9.16 3.20
N SER A 39 -2.10 8.58 4.17
CA SER A 39 -1.72 8.65 5.58
C SER A 39 -0.39 7.92 5.83
N LEU A 40 -0.24 6.72 5.26
CA LEU A 40 1.00 5.95 5.32
C LEU A 40 2.16 6.67 4.63
N ALA A 41 1.92 7.19 3.42
CA ALA A 41 2.96 7.88 2.66
C ALA A 41 3.47 9.14 3.38
N LYS A 42 2.57 9.92 3.99
CA LYS A 42 2.94 11.08 4.82
C LYS A 42 3.80 10.68 6.01
N TYR A 43 3.38 9.64 6.74
CA TYR A 43 4.14 9.10 7.85
C TYR A 43 5.57 8.72 7.42
N ILE A 44 5.73 8.00 6.32
CA ILE A 44 7.05 7.59 5.81
C ILE A 44 7.94 8.81 5.50
N VAL A 45 7.39 9.83 4.83
CA VAL A 45 8.15 11.06 4.52
C VAL A 45 8.57 11.81 5.78
N GLU A 46 7.63 11.97 6.73
CA GLU A 46 7.85 12.70 7.99
C GLU A 46 8.82 11.96 8.92
N ASP A 47 8.87 10.63 8.86
CA ASP A 47 9.71 9.79 9.72
C ASP A 47 11.16 9.67 9.21
N MET A 48 11.35 9.52 7.90
CA MET A 48 12.65 9.14 7.34
C MET A 48 13.64 10.29 7.18
N HIS A 49 13.17 11.53 7.09
CA HIS A 49 14.01 12.73 6.93
C HIS A 49 15.04 12.64 5.78
N VAL A 50 14.69 11.99 4.68
CA VAL A 50 15.54 11.89 3.48
C VAL A 50 15.27 13.11 2.57
N PRO A 51 16.26 13.98 2.30
CA PRO A 51 16.05 15.24 1.57
C PRO A 51 15.38 15.06 0.20
N GLU A 52 15.82 14.06 -0.58
CA GLU A 52 15.28 13.76 -1.90
C GLU A 52 13.80 13.34 -1.83
N LEU A 53 13.44 12.55 -0.81
CA LEU A 53 12.08 12.11 -0.58
C LEU A 53 11.18 13.29 -0.15
N GLU A 54 11.66 14.16 0.74
CA GLU A 54 10.93 15.35 1.19
C GLU A 54 10.71 16.38 0.07
N ALA A 55 11.75 16.61 -0.75
CA ALA A 55 11.71 17.52 -1.89
C ALA A 55 10.66 17.08 -2.94
N HIS A 56 10.48 15.78 -3.11
CA HIS A 56 9.57 15.19 -4.09
C HIS A 56 8.35 14.47 -3.48
N ARG A 57 8.02 14.77 -2.21
CA ARG A 57 6.92 14.13 -1.46
C ARG A 57 5.59 14.09 -2.19
N LYS A 58 5.25 15.13 -2.97
CA LYS A 58 3.99 15.17 -3.75
C LYS A 58 3.94 14.09 -4.81
N ALA A 59 5.08 13.76 -5.43
CA ALA A 59 5.17 12.69 -6.41
C ALA A 59 5.04 11.31 -5.75
N PHE A 60 5.69 11.12 -4.61
CA PHE A 60 5.53 9.93 -3.78
C PHE A 60 4.07 9.72 -3.34
N TYR A 61 3.41 10.76 -2.85
CA TYR A 61 1.98 10.73 -2.48
C TYR A 61 1.10 10.39 -3.67
N LEU A 62 1.36 10.98 -4.84
CA LEU A 62 0.63 10.65 -6.06
C LEU A 62 0.82 9.17 -6.43
N GLY A 63 2.05 8.67 -6.36
CA GLY A 63 2.37 7.25 -6.59
C GLY A 63 1.57 6.31 -5.69
N SER A 64 1.46 6.64 -4.40
CA SER A 64 0.74 5.82 -3.40
C SER A 64 -0.75 5.63 -3.68
N ILE A 65 -1.34 6.44 -4.56
CA ILE A 65 -2.77 6.35 -4.92
C ILE A 65 -3.02 6.09 -6.41
N LEU A 66 -1.96 6.07 -7.21
CA LEU A 66 -2.08 5.97 -8.66
C LEU A 66 -2.63 4.61 -9.12
N PRO A 67 -2.25 3.46 -8.54
CA PRO A 67 -2.78 2.17 -8.97
C PRO A 67 -4.32 2.09 -8.89
N ASP A 68 -4.93 2.68 -7.85
CA ASP A 68 -6.40 2.81 -7.70
C ASP A 68 -7.08 3.73 -8.71
N CYS A 69 -6.30 4.53 -9.43
CA CYS A 69 -6.79 5.42 -10.47
C CYS A 69 -6.62 4.83 -11.87
N LYS A 70 -5.86 3.75 -12.05
CA LYS A 70 -5.62 3.13 -13.36
C LYS A 70 -6.82 2.26 -13.75
N PRO A 71 -7.31 2.33 -15.00
CA PRO A 71 -8.41 1.47 -15.48
C PRO A 71 -8.10 -0.03 -15.37
N SER A 72 -6.82 -0.41 -15.40
CA SER A 72 -6.34 -1.79 -15.21
C SER A 72 -6.67 -2.38 -13.83
N PHE A 73 -7.04 -1.57 -12.83
CA PHE A 73 -7.53 -2.04 -11.54
C PHE A 73 -8.78 -2.93 -11.66
N LEU A 74 -9.59 -2.72 -12.72
CA LEU A 74 -10.78 -3.52 -12.97
C LEU A 74 -10.46 -4.95 -13.45
N THR A 75 -9.26 -5.19 -13.98
CA THR A 75 -8.86 -6.48 -14.58
C THR A 75 -7.70 -7.14 -13.83
N LYS A 76 -6.86 -6.38 -13.13
CA LYS A 76 -5.78 -6.89 -12.27
C LYS A 76 -6.16 -6.66 -10.81
N ARG A 77 -6.44 -7.74 -10.09
CA ARG A 77 -6.58 -7.66 -8.63
C ARG A 77 -5.23 -7.31 -8.03
N HIS A 78 -5.18 -6.38 -7.09
CA HIS A 78 -3.96 -6.02 -6.34
C HIS A 78 -3.59 -7.08 -5.29
N GLU A 79 -3.67 -8.34 -5.69
CA GLU A 79 -3.32 -9.48 -4.85
C GLU A 79 -1.85 -9.84 -5.07
N PHE A 80 -1.22 -10.33 -4.01
CA PHE A 80 0.20 -10.71 -4.01
C PHE A 80 0.55 -11.65 -5.19
N GLY A 81 -0.22 -12.73 -5.36
CA GLY A 81 0.06 -13.73 -6.41
C GLY A 81 -0.07 -13.22 -7.85
N ALA A 82 -0.74 -12.09 -8.08
CA ALA A 82 -0.97 -11.55 -9.44
C ALA A 82 0.00 -10.43 -9.82
N THR A 83 0.51 -9.68 -8.84
CA THR A 83 1.24 -8.43 -9.10
C THR A 83 2.64 -8.38 -8.48
N PHE A 84 3.02 -9.34 -7.64
CA PHE A 84 4.29 -9.28 -6.92
C PHE A 84 5.52 -9.35 -7.82
N ASP A 85 5.46 -10.04 -8.97
CA ASP A 85 6.57 -10.05 -9.94
C ASP A 85 6.83 -8.65 -10.52
N LEU A 86 5.76 -7.90 -10.82
CA LEU A 86 5.88 -6.51 -11.29
C LEU A 86 6.47 -5.60 -10.21
N VAL A 87 6.05 -5.78 -8.95
CA VAL A 87 6.61 -5.04 -7.81
C VAL A 87 8.07 -5.42 -7.58
N THR A 88 8.42 -6.69 -7.78
CA THR A 88 9.80 -7.19 -7.66
C THR A 88 10.72 -6.52 -8.67
N ASP A 89 10.31 -6.43 -9.93
CA ASP A 89 11.09 -5.75 -10.97
C ASP A 89 11.25 -4.26 -10.68
N GLU A 90 10.20 -3.62 -10.15
CA GLU A 90 10.27 -2.22 -9.77
C GLU A 90 11.19 -1.98 -8.56
N ILE A 91 11.20 -2.88 -7.57
CA ILE A 91 12.14 -2.84 -6.44
C ILE A 91 13.58 -2.95 -6.94
N ARG A 92 13.87 -3.89 -7.86
CA ARG A 92 15.20 -4.04 -8.47
C ARG A 92 15.64 -2.74 -9.15
N ARG A 93 14.79 -2.24 -10.06
CA ARG A 93 15.06 -1.02 -10.83
C ARG A 93 15.27 0.22 -9.94
N LEU A 94 14.48 0.36 -8.87
CA LEU A 94 14.61 1.50 -7.95
C LEU A 94 15.81 1.40 -7.02
N SER A 95 16.33 0.20 -6.78
CA SER A 95 17.45 -0.04 -5.87
C SER A 95 18.82 0.09 -6.56
N GLU A 96 18.86 0.18 -7.89
CA GLU A 96 20.09 0.40 -8.66
C GLU A 96 20.56 1.85 -8.56
N ARG A 97 21.85 2.08 -8.29
CA ARG A 97 22.45 3.43 -8.20
C ARG A 97 22.28 4.25 -9.48
N GLU A 98 22.46 3.62 -10.64
CA GLU A 98 22.23 4.28 -11.94
C GLU A 98 20.77 4.62 -12.18
N GLY A 99 19.84 3.97 -11.48
CA GLY A 99 18.41 4.21 -11.57
C GLY A 99 18.04 5.62 -11.12
N VAL A 100 18.75 6.20 -10.15
CA VAL A 100 18.53 7.59 -9.71
C VAL A 100 19.13 8.58 -10.72
N GLU A 101 20.34 8.32 -11.20
CA GLU A 101 21.06 9.18 -12.16
C GLU A 101 20.38 9.24 -13.54
N LYS A 102 19.78 8.13 -13.99
CA LYS A 102 19.05 8.06 -15.28
C LYS A 102 17.57 8.46 -15.17
N SER A 103 16.99 8.50 -13.98
CA SER A 103 15.57 8.81 -13.80
C SER A 103 15.34 10.24 -13.35
N ASN A 104 14.26 10.84 -13.84
CA ASN A 104 13.73 12.06 -13.23
C ASN A 104 13.36 11.73 -11.79
N LEU A 105 14.01 12.35 -10.79
CA LEU A 105 13.80 12.07 -9.35
C LEU A 105 12.31 12.17 -8.94
N ARG A 106 11.53 13.04 -9.62
CA ARG A 106 10.07 13.10 -9.45
C ARG A 106 9.40 11.79 -9.91
N ALA A 107 9.80 11.25 -11.05
CA ALA A 107 9.30 9.96 -11.54
C ALA A 107 9.75 8.82 -10.62
N TYR A 108 11.02 8.80 -10.20
CA TYR A 108 11.55 7.84 -9.22
C TYR A 108 10.69 7.80 -7.95
N MET A 109 10.42 8.96 -7.35
CA MET A 109 9.62 9.03 -6.12
C MET A 109 8.16 8.64 -6.35
N ARG A 110 7.58 8.95 -7.52
CA ARG A 110 6.25 8.41 -7.89
C ARG A 110 6.26 6.89 -7.94
N HIS A 111 7.26 6.31 -8.58
CA HIS A 111 7.42 4.86 -8.72
C HIS A 111 7.59 4.16 -7.35
N LEU A 112 8.40 4.75 -6.47
CA LEU A 112 8.52 4.31 -5.07
C LEU A 112 7.18 4.39 -4.33
N GLY A 113 6.38 5.43 -4.62
CA GLY A 113 5.01 5.55 -4.14
C GLY A 113 4.10 4.40 -4.62
N GLU A 114 4.24 3.96 -5.86
CA GLU A 114 3.48 2.81 -6.38
C GLU A 114 3.88 1.50 -5.69
N VAL A 115 5.16 1.32 -5.35
CA VAL A 115 5.62 0.14 -4.58
C VAL A 115 4.92 0.08 -3.22
N ILE A 116 4.89 1.17 -2.45
CA ILE A 116 4.24 1.14 -1.13
C ILE A 116 2.73 0.90 -1.20
N HIS A 117 2.08 1.31 -2.29
CA HIS A 117 0.66 1.02 -2.52
C HIS A 117 0.42 -0.49 -2.56
N TYR A 118 1.16 -1.19 -3.42
CA TYR A 118 1.03 -2.63 -3.55
C TYR A 118 1.38 -3.36 -2.26
N LEU A 119 2.45 -2.96 -1.58
CA LEU A 119 2.81 -3.55 -0.30
C LEU A 119 1.69 -3.39 0.74
N ALA A 120 1.13 -2.19 0.88
CA ALA A 120 0.03 -1.97 1.82
C ALA A 120 -1.20 -2.83 1.47
N ASP A 121 -1.55 -2.97 0.18
CA ASP A 121 -2.63 -3.86 -0.25
C ASP A 121 -2.29 -5.34 0.09
N TYR A 122 -1.07 -5.82 -0.14
CA TYR A 122 -0.67 -7.20 0.19
C TYR A 122 -0.82 -7.57 1.67
N PHE A 123 -0.61 -6.59 2.55
CA PHE A 123 -0.75 -6.74 4.01
C PHE A 123 -2.10 -6.26 4.55
N THR A 124 -3.11 -6.17 3.69
CA THR A 124 -4.49 -5.85 4.06
C THR A 124 -5.38 -7.06 3.81
N PHE A 125 -6.05 -7.57 4.85
CA PHE A 125 -6.71 -8.88 4.82
C PHE A 125 -7.69 -9.06 3.64
N PRO A 126 -8.57 -8.10 3.33
CA PRO A 126 -9.47 -8.20 2.18
C PRO A 126 -8.83 -8.40 0.79
N HIS A 127 -7.54 -8.07 0.61
CA HIS A 127 -6.80 -8.24 -0.66
C HIS A 127 -6.02 -9.56 -0.74
N ASN A 128 -6.38 -10.55 0.08
CA ASN A 128 -5.73 -11.85 0.11
C ASN A 128 -6.72 -12.95 -0.22
N SER A 129 -6.25 -14.02 -0.88
CA SER A 129 -7.09 -15.13 -1.36
C SER A 129 -7.87 -15.87 -0.26
N THR A 130 -7.46 -15.70 0.99
CA THR A 130 -8.14 -16.28 2.17
C THR A 130 -9.33 -15.45 2.66
N TYR A 131 -9.62 -14.31 2.04
CA TYR A 131 -10.77 -13.47 2.38
C TYR A 131 -12.05 -14.04 1.76
N ASP A 132 -13.05 -14.29 2.60
CA ASP A 132 -14.33 -14.90 2.25
C ASP A 132 -15.52 -13.92 2.35
N GLY A 133 -15.26 -12.67 2.75
CA GLY A 133 -16.28 -11.65 2.90
C GLY A 133 -16.77 -11.06 1.57
N ASN A 134 -17.92 -10.39 1.60
CA ASN A 134 -18.48 -9.72 0.44
C ASN A 134 -17.95 -8.27 0.29
N LEU A 135 -18.39 -7.56 -0.75
CA LEU A 135 -17.95 -6.18 -1.03
C LEU A 135 -18.34 -5.20 0.09
N LYS A 136 -19.46 -5.40 0.79
CA LYS A 136 -19.83 -4.54 1.94
C LYS A 136 -18.89 -4.77 3.12
N ASP A 137 -18.56 -6.03 3.40
CA ASP A 137 -17.62 -6.40 4.46
C ASP A 137 -16.24 -5.79 4.16
N HIS A 138 -15.84 -5.80 2.89
CA HIS A 138 -14.60 -5.17 2.42
C HIS A 138 -14.61 -3.66 2.68
N CYS A 139 -15.69 -2.97 2.28
CA CYS A 139 -15.84 -1.54 2.50
C CYS A 139 -15.82 -1.18 4.00
N PHE A 140 -16.43 -2.02 4.84
CA PHE A 140 -16.43 -1.83 6.30
C PHE A 140 -15.02 -1.99 6.87
N TYR A 141 -14.31 -3.04 6.46
CA TYR A 141 -12.94 -3.32 6.88
C TYR A 141 -12.00 -2.18 6.49
N GLU A 142 -12.03 -1.73 5.23
CA GLU A 142 -11.24 -0.59 4.73
C GLU A 142 -11.55 0.71 5.46
N LYS A 143 -12.82 0.91 5.86
CA LYS A 143 -13.22 2.08 6.63
C LYS A 143 -12.58 2.10 8.00
N GLU A 144 -12.57 0.94 8.67
CA GLU A 144 -11.94 0.72 9.97
C GLU A 144 -10.42 0.87 9.86
N LEU A 145 -9.79 0.19 8.90
CA LEU A 145 -8.36 0.27 8.59
C LEU A 145 -7.92 1.72 8.38
N LYS A 146 -8.66 2.51 7.63
CA LYS A 146 -8.33 3.93 7.41
C LYS A 146 -8.23 4.72 8.71
N PHE A 147 -9.11 4.47 9.69
CA PHE A 147 -9.07 5.19 10.97
C PHE A 147 -7.97 4.63 11.86
N GLN A 148 -7.89 3.31 12.03
CA GLN A 148 -6.89 2.67 12.87
C GLN A 148 -5.46 2.93 12.38
N LEU A 149 -5.20 2.84 11.07
CA LEU A 149 -3.87 3.11 10.50
C LEU A 149 -3.43 4.54 10.78
N ARG A 150 -4.35 5.51 10.60
CA ARG A 150 -4.07 6.93 10.88
C ARG A 150 -3.78 7.15 12.36
N ASP A 151 -4.54 6.52 13.25
CA ASP A 151 -4.38 6.69 14.68
C ASP A 151 -3.10 5.99 15.16
N TYR A 152 -2.78 4.81 14.61
CA TYR A 152 -1.55 4.07 14.85
C TYR A 152 -0.29 4.87 14.47
N VAL A 153 -0.22 5.43 13.26
CA VAL A 153 0.96 6.24 12.86
C VAL A 153 1.11 7.53 13.66
N ARG A 154 0.01 8.08 14.20
CA ARG A 154 0.03 9.28 15.04
C ARG A 154 0.36 9.00 16.51
N SER A 155 0.11 7.79 16.99
CA SER A 155 0.36 7.40 18.38
C SER A 155 1.84 7.31 18.74
N GLY A 156 2.72 7.22 17.74
CA GLY A 156 4.15 6.96 17.93
C GLY A 156 4.48 5.48 18.21
N GLU A 157 3.49 4.59 18.32
CA GLU A 157 3.71 3.14 18.49
C GLU A 157 4.54 2.55 17.35
N ALA A 158 4.30 3.02 16.12
CA ALA A 158 5.04 2.59 14.95
C ALA A 158 6.57 2.80 15.04
N PHE A 159 7.03 3.76 15.85
CA PHE A 159 8.45 3.98 16.11
C PHE A 159 9.05 2.96 17.08
N ARG A 160 8.25 2.39 17.98
CA ARG A 160 8.69 1.40 18.98
C ARG A 160 8.82 0.00 18.39
N ASP A 161 8.02 -0.31 17.37
CA ASP A 161 8.06 -1.58 16.64
C ASP A 161 9.18 -1.63 15.57
N ARG A 162 10.15 -0.71 15.62
CA ARG A 162 11.35 -0.74 14.78
C ARG A 162 12.20 -1.96 15.14
N ILE A 163 11.88 -3.10 14.56
CA ILE A 163 12.77 -4.26 14.48
C ILE A 163 14.09 -3.76 13.90
N GLU A 164 15.20 -4.12 14.56
CA GLU A 164 16.59 -3.77 14.22
C GLU A 164 16.75 -3.59 12.71
N ALA A 165 17.25 -2.43 12.31
CA ALA A 165 17.37 -2.04 10.91
C ALA A 165 18.09 -3.15 10.12
N TRP A 166 17.30 -4.00 9.46
CA TRP A 166 17.82 -5.01 8.55
C TRP A 166 18.61 -4.25 7.50
N ARG A 167 19.93 -4.40 7.54
CA ARG A 167 20.81 -3.84 6.52
C ARG A 167 20.70 -4.73 5.30
N PHE A 168 19.71 -4.44 4.46
CA PHE A 168 19.58 -5.04 3.15
C PHE A 168 20.79 -4.62 2.30
N THR A 169 21.50 -5.60 1.74
CA THR A 169 22.66 -5.37 0.88
C THR A 169 22.36 -5.58 -0.59
N THR A 170 21.20 -6.17 -0.94
CA THR A 170 20.77 -6.42 -2.32
C THR A 170 19.25 -6.23 -2.49
N PRO A 171 18.77 -5.93 -3.70
CA PRO A 171 17.33 -5.89 -4.00
C PRO A 171 16.65 -7.23 -3.74
N GLU A 172 17.34 -8.35 -3.99
CA GLU A 172 16.83 -9.71 -3.74
C GLU A 172 16.56 -9.95 -2.25
N ALA A 173 17.37 -9.36 -1.35
CA ALA A 173 17.14 -9.44 0.08
C ALA A 173 15.83 -8.75 0.48
N ILE A 174 15.51 -7.61 -0.14
CA ILE A 174 14.23 -6.89 0.06
C ILE A 174 13.06 -7.76 -0.42
N VAL A 175 13.18 -8.34 -1.62
CA VAL A 175 12.14 -9.18 -2.21
C VAL A 175 11.88 -10.43 -1.37
N ASN A 176 12.93 -11.10 -0.89
CA ASN A 176 12.82 -12.27 -0.02
C ASN A 176 12.20 -11.91 1.33
N PHE A 177 12.56 -10.76 1.88
CA PHE A 177 11.96 -10.25 3.11
C PHE A 177 10.44 -10.03 2.95
N ILE A 178 10.00 -9.35 1.89
CA ILE A 178 8.56 -9.13 1.63
C ILE A 178 7.84 -10.47 1.49
N ARG A 179 8.41 -11.41 0.74
CA ARG A 179 7.82 -12.74 0.52
C ARG A 179 7.68 -13.53 1.83
N ASN A 180 8.71 -13.52 2.68
CA ASN A 180 8.68 -14.20 3.97
C ASN A 180 7.69 -13.53 4.93
N ALA A 181 7.68 -12.19 4.97
CA ALA A 181 6.72 -11.44 5.78
C ALA A 181 5.28 -11.70 5.35
N HIS A 182 5.00 -11.82 4.05
CA HIS A 182 3.66 -12.13 3.54
C HIS A 182 3.21 -13.54 3.93
N ARG A 183 4.10 -14.55 3.84
CA ARG A 183 3.80 -15.92 4.32
C ARG A 183 3.50 -15.94 5.81
N GLU A 184 4.28 -15.21 6.61
CA GLU A 184 4.06 -15.08 8.05
C GLU A 184 2.75 -14.36 8.36
N TYR A 185 2.45 -13.27 7.65
CA TYR A 185 1.21 -12.53 7.78
C TYR A 185 -0.02 -13.44 7.54
N LEU A 186 0.02 -14.29 6.52
CA LEU A 186 -1.06 -15.23 6.21
C LEU A 186 -1.26 -16.34 7.27
N SER A 187 -0.27 -16.61 8.12
CA SER A 187 -0.37 -17.61 9.19
C SER A 187 -0.89 -17.05 10.52
N ARG A 188 -1.02 -15.73 10.65
CA ARG A 188 -1.46 -15.03 11.88
C ARG A 188 -2.97 -14.78 11.91
N LYS A 189 -3.44 -14.31 13.07
CA LYS A 189 -4.82 -13.86 13.29
C LYS A 189 -5.06 -12.55 12.53
N ARG A 190 -5.92 -12.60 11.51
CA ARG A 190 -6.25 -11.47 10.62
C ARG A 190 -7.18 -10.48 11.33
N ASN A 191 -6.71 -9.27 11.56
CA ASN A 191 -7.49 -8.17 12.12
C ASN A 191 -6.85 -6.83 11.76
N VAL A 192 -7.64 -5.75 11.83
CA VAL A 192 -7.20 -4.41 11.40
C VAL A 192 -5.97 -3.91 12.17
N GLN A 193 -5.84 -4.24 13.47
CA GLN A 193 -4.67 -3.79 14.25
C GLN A 193 -3.38 -4.43 13.73
N GLU A 194 -3.40 -5.75 13.48
CA GLU A 194 -2.24 -6.46 12.94
C GLU A 194 -1.91 -5.99 11.51
N ASP A 195 -2.91 -5.76 10.66
CA ASP A 195 -2.72 -5.20 9.32
C ASP A 195 -1.99 -3.84 9.41
N CYS A 196 -2.41 -2.95 10.32
CA CYS A 196 -1.74 -1.66 10.53
C CYS A 196 -0.25 -1.82 10.88
N ARG A 197 0.08 -2.76 11.76
CA ARG A 197 1.47 -3.05 12.16
C ARG A 197 2.29 -3.55 10.98
N TYR A 198 1.78 -4.54 10.23
CA TYR A 198 2.47 -5.08 9.06
C TYR A 198 2.65 -4.03 7.97
N ILE A 199 1.59 -3.31 7.61
CA ILE A 199 1.61 -2.27 6.57
C ILE A 199 2.69 -1.23 6.87
N VAL A 200 2.68 -0.65 8.08
CA VAL A 200 3.64 0.40 8.43
C VAL A 200 5.07 -0.15 8.49
N ARG A 201 5.27 -1.29 9.15
CA ARG A 201 6.59 -1.90 9.31
C ARG A 201 7.23 -2.26 7.97
N ILE A 202 6.49 -2.97 7.12
CA ILE A 202 7.03 -3.46 5.84
C ILE A 202 7.26 -2.31 4.87
N CYS A 203 6.29 -1.39 4.70
CA CYS A 203 6.44 -0.28 3.77
C CYS A 203 7.59 0.65 4.20
N HIS A 204 7.75 0.92 5.49
CA HIS A 204 8.85 1.71 6.00
C HIS A 204 10.21 1.04 5.74
N GLN A 205 10.38 -0.23 6.13
CA GLN A 205 11.64 -0.94 5.93
C GLN A 205 12.02 -1.06 4.45
N VAL A 206 11.04 -1.33 3.57
CA VAL A 206 11.29 -1.46 2.13
C VAL A 206 11.70 -0.11 1.51
N VAL A 207 11.01 0.99 1.85
CA VAL A 207 11.39 2.32 1.35
C VAL A 207 12.80 2.70 1.82
N GLN A 208 13.11 2.48 3.10
CA GLN A 208 14.44 2.74 3.64
C GLN A 208 15.51 1.92 2.92
N ALA A 209 15.25 0.64 2.68
CA ALA A 209 16.17 -0.27 2.00
C ALA A 209 16.43 0.17 0.55
N ILE A 210 15.38 0.49 -0.21
CA ILE A 210 15.50 0.94 -1.60
C ILE A 210 16.34 2.23 -1.67
N LEU A 211 16.03 3.23 -0.83
CA LEU A 211 16.76 4.50 -0.80
C LEU A 211 18.23 4.35 -0.38
N ASN A 212 18.52 3.42 0.54
CA ASN A 212 19.89 3.10 0.95
C ASN A 212 20.69 2.46 -0.20
N LEU A 213 20.12 1.47 -0.90
CA LEU A 213 20.79 0.79 -2.02
C LEU A 213 21.02 1.73 -3.21
N ALA A 214 20.04 2.59 -3.49
CA ALA A 214 20.10 3.60 -4.53
C ALA A 214 21.11 4.72 -4.23
N GLY A 215 21.57 4.84 -2.98
CA GLY A 215 22.51 5.88 -2.55
C GLY A 215 21.87 7.23 -2.23
N CYS A 216 20.53 7.31 -2.14
CA CYS A 216 19.81 8.51 -1.72
C CYS A 216 19.95 8.79 -0.22
N CYS A 217 20.14 7.75 0.59
CA CYS A 217 20.51 7.93 1.99
C CYS A 217 22.04 8.05 2.11
N ARG A 218 22.56 9.29 2.13
CA ARG A 218 23.86 9.50 2.78
C ARG A 218 23.62 9.37 4.27
N ILE A 219 23.92 8.21 4.84
CA ILE A 219 24.20 8.14 6.26
C ILE A 219 25.42 9.03 6.45
N GLU A 220 25.22 10.26 6.96
CA GLU A 220 26.30 10.98 7.61
C GLU A 220 26.80 10.04 8.70
N THR A 221 27.88 9.35 8.40
CA THR A 221 28.63 8.67 9.44
C THR A 221 29.20 9.84 10.22
N ARG A 222 28.55 10.19 11.34
CA ARG A 222 29.22 10.93 12.41
C ARG A 222 30.34 10.02 12.90
N LEU A 223 31.43 9.95 12.14
CA LEU A 223 32.74 9.74 12.71
C LEU A 223 32.91 10.91 13.66
N SER A 224 32.72 10.62 14.95
CA SER A 224 33.22 11.45 16.01
C SER A 224 34.71 11.61 15.79
N ALA A 225 35.09 12.72 15.14
CA ALA A 225 36.33 13.39 15.47
C ALA A 225 36.16 13.91 16.89
N ALA A 226 36.68 13.14 17.85
CA ALA A 226 37.06 13.57 19.18
C ALA A 226 38.23 12.66 19.61
#